data_AF-A0A9N9W4N2-F1
#
_entry.id   AF-A0A9N9W4N2-F1
#
_cell.length_a   1.000
_cell.length_b   1.000
_cell.length_c   1.000
_cell.angle_alpha   90.00
_cell.angle_beta   90.00
_cell.angle_gamma   90.00
#
_symmetry.space_group_name_H-M   'P 1'
#
loop_
_entity.id
_entity.type
_entity.pdbx_description
1 polymer ?
#
loop_
_entity_poly.entity_id
_entity_poly.type
_entity_poly.pdbx_seq_one_letter_code
_entity_poly.pdbx_strand_id
1 'polypeptide(L)'
;MLFKKLAVASVISMAAAIETHGGIDFEVRWEAGGEPETKPIRDFYVNTGAEQAATRLYKRISDKNFQTKCEVTGKTDAESLFALKECIAAEDENAFFSLLSEDLDEGDAFWEKVVKESTASRKDWIAARGWVRAYFDGSLTSPQFAAWMTSEDADKCYLRGNAEHYYKATENLSLLQQKSRIFEGWGGVLSSFGSKLIDFTVPDFQIRRFGTDEYPAEWAIDPSFGFLQRAGPKTLRSGTVWGILHIGVRDITAAESGNGKSGMEIYGAVWYPPWDQSSEENQAEFKKMLLDEGYQVLAEVVNFSLQANKDCAQEGKCRLPMAAMPGQGAPGSGKDEL
;
A
#
# COMPACT_ATOMS: atom_id res chain seq x y z
N MET A 1 12.86 -4.65 -62.70
CA MET A 1 12.41 -3.43 -61.99
C MET A 1 11.69 -3.87 -60.73
N LEU A 2 12.36 -3.77 -59.57
CA LEU A 2 11.87 -4.24 -58.28
C LEU A 2 11.44 -3.03 -57.44
N PHE A 3 10.16 -2.92 -57.11
CA PHE A 3 9.64 -1.89 -56.21
C PHE A 3 10.02 -2.22 -54.76
N LYS A 4 10.91 -1.43 -54.16
CA LYS A 4 11.12 -1.40 -52.69
C LYS A 4 10.00 -0.56 -52.06
N LYS A 5 9.09 -1.20 -51.32
CA LYS A 5 8.22 -0.51 -50.36
C LYS A 5 9.05 -0.22 -49.11
N LEU A 6 9.32 1.07 -48.84
CA LEU A 6 9.72 1.51 -47.51
C LEU A 6 8.47 1.45 -46.62
N ALA A 7 8.47 0.55 -45.64
CA ALA A 7 7.57 0.66 -44.51
C ALA A 7 8.20 1.66 -43.54
N VAL A 8 7.62 2.86 -43.47
CA VAL A 8 7.90 3.81 -42.39
C VAL A 8 7.12 3.29 -41.19
N ALA A 9 7.82 2.69 -40.23
CA ALA A 9 7.27 2.38 -38.93
C ALA A 9 7.09 3.70 -38.19
N SER A 10 5.85 4.20 -38.14
CA SER A 10 5.48 5.31 -37.26
C SER A 10 5.56 4.80 -35.81
N VAL A 11 6.64 5.15 -35.11
CA VAL A 11 6.70 5.02 -33.65
C VAL A 11 5.81 6.11 -33.08
N ILE A 12 4.55 5.76 -32.81
CA ILE A 12 3.71 6.57 -31.93
C ILE A 12 4.25 6.29 -30.53
N SER A 13 5.13 7.16 -30.03
CA SER A 13 5.51 7.14 -28.61
C SER A 13 4.26 7.53 -27.82
N MET A 14 3.55 6.55 -27.25
CA MET A 14 2.55 6.85 -26.24
C MET A 14 3.32 7.45 -25.07
N ALA A 15 3.09 8.74 -24.78
CA ALA A 15 3.70 9.37 -23.62
C ALA A 15 3.09 8.70 -22.38
N ALA A 16 3.90 7.94 -21.65
CA ALA A 16 3.58 7.44 -20.32
C ALA A 16 3.08 8.60 -19.45
N ALA A 17 2.02 8.39 -18.65
CA ALA A 17 1.66 9.39 -17.65
C ALA A 17 2.61 9.26 -16.47
N ILE A 18 3.45 10.28 -16.32
CA ILE A 18 4.17 10.54 -15.09
C ILE A 18 3.25 11.38 -14.20
N GLU A 19 2.99 10.92 -12.99
CA GLU A 19 2.30 11.69 -11.97
C GLU A 19 3.34 12.46 -11.16
N THR A 20 3.21 13.78 -11.03
CA THR A 20 4.14 14.60 -10.25
C THR A 20 3.47 15.10 -8.99
N HIS A 21 3.99 14.71 -7.83
CA HIS A 21 3.48 15.10 -6.51
C HIS A 21 4.62 15.59 -5.62
N GLY A 22 4.47 16.78 -5.04
CA GLY A 22 5.52 17.35 -4.19
C GLY A 22 6.88 17.53 -4.89
N GLY A 23 6.89 17.63 -6.22
CA GLY A 23 8.12 17.69 -7.02
C GLY A 23 8.79 16.34 -7.29
N ILE A 24 8.17 15.23 -6.89
CA ILE A 24 8.63 13.87 -7.17
C ILE A 24 7.78 13.27 -8.29
N ASP A 25 8.46 12.63 -9.24
CA ASP A 25 7.83 11.95 -10.37
C ASP A 25 7.54 10.49 -10.00
N PHE A 26 6.36 10.02 -10.39
CA PHE A 26 5.90 8.65 -10.20
C PHE A 26 5.46 8.04 -11.52
N GLU A 27 5.87 6.80 -11.74
CA GLU A 27 5.44 5.99 -12.86
C GLU A 27 4.72 4.75 -12.31
N VAL A 28 3.46 4.63 -12.66
CA VAL A 28 2.55 3.62 -12.11
C VAL A 28 2.29 2.53 -13.15
N ARG A 29 2.28 1.26 -12.75
CA ARG A 29 2.12 0.08 -13.62
C ARG A 29 1.28 -1.01 -12.95
N TRP A 30 0.59 -1.82 -13.76
CA TRP A 30 -0.16 -3.01 -13.30
C TRP A 30 0.67 -4.28 -13.14
N GLU A 31 1.81 -4.36 -13.81
CA GLU A 31 2.69 -5.51 -13.78
C GLU A 31 4.15 -5.11 -13.94
N ALA A 32 5.06 -5.96 -13.44
CA ALA A 32 6.48 -5.77 -13.59
C ALA A 32 6.86 -5.69 -15.08
N GLY A 33 7.53 -4.61 -15.49
CA GLY A 33 7.91 -4.40 -16.89
C GLY A 33 6.76 -4.01 -17.83
N GLY A 34 5.51 -3.95 -17.35
CA GLY A 34 4.37 -3.48 -18.12
C GLY A 34 4.48 -1.99 -18.49
N GLU A 35 3.66 -1.56 -19.45
CA GLU A 35 3.59 -0.15 -19.84
C GLU A 35 3.08 0.71 -18.66
N PRO A 36 3.60 1.93 -18.50
CA PRO A 36 3.05 2.87 -17.53
C PRO A 36 1.60 3.20 -17.84
N GLU A 37 0.85 3.46 -16.78
CA GLU A 37 -0.51 3.98 -16.90
C GLU A 37 -0.52 5.33 -17.63
N THR A 38 -1.62 5.58 -18.33
CA THR A 38 -1.77 6.78 -19.18
C THR A 38 -2.55 7.90 -18.51
N LYS A 39 -3.01 7.67 -17.27
CA LYS A 39 -3.77 8.64 -16.48
C LYS A 39 -3.23 8.65 -15.06
N PRO A 40 -3.15 9.83 -14.42
CA PRO A 40 -2.88 9.91 -13.00
C PRO A 40 -3.94 9.14 -12.20
N ILE A 41 -3.49 8.32 -11.26
CA ILE A 41 -4.32 7.45 -10.42
C ILE A 41 -4.51 8.06 -9.04
N ARG A 42 -3.44 8.57 -8.43
CA ARG A 42 -3.42 8.88 -6.99
C ARG A 42 -4.52 9.85 -6.58
N ASP A 43 -4.56 11.04 -7.18
CA ASP A 43 -5.46 12.12 -6.72
C ASP A 43 -6.94 11.78 -6.95
N PHE A 44 -7.26 11.08 -8.04
CA PHE A 44 -8.63 10.63 -8.29
C PHE A 44 -9.09 9.67 -7.19
N TYR A 45 -8.30 8.64 -6.88
CA TYR A 45 -8.63 7.66 -5.86
C TYR A 45 -8.70 8.25 -4.46
N VAL A 46 -7.75 9.11 -4.09
CA VAL A 46 -7.74 9.78 -2.78
C VAL A 46 -8.99 10.66 -2.61
N ASN A 47 -9.35 11.45 -3.62
CA ASN A 47 -10.49 12.35 -3.52
C ASN A 47 -11.83 11.60 -3.50
N THR A 48 -12.00 10.58 -4.35
CA THR A 48 -13.24 9.81 -4.33
C THR A 48 -13.37 8.98 -3.05
N GLY A 49 -12.27 8.42 -2.55
CA GLY A 49 -12.25 7.75 -1.26
C GLY A 49 -12.60 8.70 -0.12
N ALA A 50 -12.07 9.92 -0.16
CA ALA A 50 -12.38 10.93 0.84
C ALA A 50 -13.87 11.28 0.87
N GLU A 51 -14.49 11.42 -0.29
CA GLU A 51 -15.90 11.74 -0.38
C GLU A 51 -16.79 10.68 0.28
N GLN A 52 -16.49 9.41 0.03
CA GLN A 52 -17.23 8.28 0.60
C GLN A 52 -16.99 8.12 2.10
N ALA A 53 -15.72 8.15 2.51
CA ALA A 53 -15.35 8.03 3.92
C ALA A 53 -15.93 9.19 4.76
N ALA A 54 -15.93 10.42 4.23
CA ALA A 54 -16.53 11.58 4.88
C ALA A 54 -18.06 11.43 5.00
N THR A 55 -18.72 11.06 3.90
CA THR A 55 -20.17 10.81 3.88
C THR A 55 -20.56 9.75 4.92
N ARG A 56 -19.81 8.65 4.99
CA ARG A 56 -20.00 7.57 5.97
C ARG A 56 -19.82 8.09 7.40
N LEU A 57 -18.72 8.78 7.69
CA LEU A 57 -18.43 9.33 9.02
C LEU A 57 -19.51 10.31 9.48
N TYR A 58 -19.91 11.26 8.64
CA TYR A 58 -20.96 12.23 8.98
C TYR A 58 -22.29 11.55 9.29
N LYS A 59 -22.65 10.56 8.49
CA LYS A 59 -23.85 9.76 8.74
C LYS A 59 -23.76 9.07 10.10
N ARG A 60 -22.65 8.40 10.41
CA ARG A 60 -22.47 7.66 11.67
C ARG A 60 -22.39 8.57 12.89
N ILE A 61 -21.76 9.74 12.77
CA ILE A 61 -21.73 10.75 13.84
C ILE A 61 -23.16 11.21 14.16
N SER A 62 -23.95 11.49 13.13
CA SER A 62 -25.36 11.89 13.27
C SER A 62 -26.23 10.77 13.85
N ASP A 63 -26.22 9.58 13.24
CA ASP A 63 -27.07 8.46 13.63
C ASP A 63 -26.83 8.00 15.07
N LYS A 64 -25.55 7.98 15.50
CA LYS A 64 -25.16 7.54 16.84
C LYS A 64 -25.18 8.67 17.88
N ASN A 65 -25.54 9.89 17.49
CA ASN A 65 -25.40 11.08 18.32
C ASN A 65 -24.01 11.17 18.99
N PHE A 66 -22.97 10.88 18.19
CA PHE A 66 -21.60 10.74 18.67
C PHE A 66 -21.10 12.08 19.20
N GLN A 67 -20.68 12.10 20.47
CA GLN A 67 -20.20 13.31 21.12
C GLN A 67 -18.72 13.50 20.81
N THR A 68 -18.39 14.52 20.01
CA THR A 68 -17.01 14.93 19.70
C THR A 68 -16.89 16.45 19.82
N LYS A 69 -15.72 16.96 20.21
CA LYS A 69 -15.42 18.40 20.16
C LYS A 69 -14.89 18.83 18.79
N CYS A 70 -14.74 17.89 17.87
CA CYS A 70 -14.25 18.14 16.53
C CYS A 70 -15.28 18.86 15.68
N GLU A 71 -14.81 19.79 14.86
CA GLU A 71 -15.69 20.52 13.94
C GLU A 71 -16.17 19.59 12.82
N VAL A 72 -17.49 19.36 12.77
CA VAL A 72 -18.15 18.60 11.71
C VAL A 72 -18.66 19.57 10.67
N THR A 73 -17.84 19.83 9.65
CA THR A 73 -18.12 20.85 8.63
C THR A 73 -19.12 20.40 7.56
N GLY A 74 -19.31 19.09 7.40
CA GLY A 74 -20.09 18.49 6.30
C GLY A 74 -19.38 18.52 4.94
N LYS A 75 -18.14 19.02 4.87
CA LYS A 75 -17.33 19.01 3.63
C LYS A 75 -16.74 17.64 3.38
N THR A 76 -16.70 17.21 2.13
CA THR A 76 -16.30 15.85 1.74
C THR A 76 -14.95 15.78 1.04
N ASP A 77 -14.20 16.89 0.95
CA ASP A 77 -12.84 16.90 0.43
C ASP A 77 -11.84 16.19 1.37
N ALA A 78 -10.74 15.72 0.79
CA ALA A 78 -9.71 14.96 1.50
C ALA A 78 -9.10 15.72 2.69
N GLU A 79 -8.84 17.02 2.55
CA GLU A 79 -8.29 17.84 3.62
C GLU A 79 -9.24 17.91 4.83
N SER A 80 -10.52 18.19 4.58
CA SER A 80 -11.55 18.24 5.62
C SER A 80 -11.76 16.89 6.29
N LEU A 81 -11.76 15.79 5.52
CA LEU A 81 -11.85 14.43 6.07
C LEU A 81 -10.66 14.12 6.99
N PHE A 82 -9.44 14.38 6.53
CA PHE A 82 -8.25 14.07 7.32
C PHE A 82 -8.21 14.88 8.61
N ALA A 83 -8.54 16.18 8.56
CA ALA A 83 -8.62 17.01 9.75
C ALA A 83 -9.66 16.49 10.76
N LEU A 84 -10.84 16.08 10.29
CA LEU A 84 -11.86 15.47 11.16
C LEU A 84 -11.33 14.17 11.79
N LYS A 85 -10.72 13.29 10.99
CA LYS A 85 -10.22 12.00 11.46
C LYS A 85 -9.13 12.18 12.53
N GLU A 86 -8.19 13.08 12.28
CA GLU A 86 -7.13 13.40 13.23
C GLU A 86 -7.68 13.95 14.54
N CYS A 87 -8.67 14.85 14.47
CA CYS A 87 -9.29 15.40 15.66
C CYS A 87 -9.98 14.30 16.48
N ILE A 88 -10.78 13.43 15.84
CA ILE A 88 -11.46 12.32 16.53
C ILE A 88 -10.43 11.38 17.18
N ALA A 89 -9.38 11.00 16.44
CA ALA A 89 -8.31 10.16 16.97
C ALA A 89 -7.54 10.80 18.13
N ALA A 90 -7.40 12.14 18.13
CA ALA A 90 -6.75 12.87 19.21
C ALA A 90 -7.60 12.94 20.49
N GLU A 91 -8.93 12.85 20.37
CA GLU A 91 -9.82 12.73 21.54
C GLU A 91 -9.80 11.30 22.12
N ASP A 92 -9.91 10.29 21.25
CA ASP A 92 -9.81 8.87 21.58
C ASP A 92 -9.44 8.09 20.32
N GLU A 93 -8.25 7.49 20.30
CA GLU A 93 -7.74 6.71 19.17
C GLU A 93 -8.63 5.50 18.83
N ASN A 94 -9.45 5.04 19.78
CA ASN A 94 -10.37 3.91 19.60
C ASN A 94 -11.80 4.35 19.24
N ALA A 95 -12.08 5.65 19.14
CA ALA A 95 -13.41 6.18 18.87
C ALA A 95 -14.05 5.59 17.60
N PHE A 96 -13.24 5.38 16.56
CA PHE A 96 -13.72 4.82 15.30
C PHE A 96 -14.30 3.42 15.43
N PHE A 97 -13.76 2.57 16.31
CA PHE A 97 -14.29 1.21 16.51
C PHE A 97 -15.72 1.24 17.03
N SER A 98 -16.07 2.20 17.89
CA SER A 98 -17.44 2.39 18.36
C SER A 98 -18.31 3.07 17.31
N LEU A 99 -17.78 4.11 16.67
CA LEU A 99 -18.51 4.90 15.67
C LEU A 99 -18.93 4.05 14.45
N LEU A 100 -18.06 3.16 14.01
CA LEU A 100 -18.18 2.36 12.78
C LEU A 100 -18.40 0.86 13.05
N SER A 101 -18.80 0.49 14.28
CA SER A 101 -18.94 -0.91 14.71
C SER A 101 -19.83 -1.76 13.78
N GLU A 102 -20.93 -1.19 13.29
CA GLU A 102 -21.87 -1.91 12.40
C GLU A 102 -21.24 -2.19 11.03
N ASP A 103 -20.45 -1.24 10.52
CA ASP A 103 -19.73 -1.42 9.25
C ASP A 103 -18.65 -2.50 9.39
N LEU A 104 -18.00 -2.58 10.56
CA LEU A 104 -17.01 -3.62 10.88
C LEU A 104 -17.64 -5.02 10.94
N ASP A 105 -18.81 -5.14 11.57
CA ASP A 105 -19.53 -6.42 11.65
C ASP A 105 -20.00 -6.89 10.25
N GLU A 106 -20.42 -5.97 9.39
CA GLU A 106 -20.76 -6.27 8.00
C GLU A 106 -19.53 -6.71 7.19
N GLY A 107 -18.40 -6.03 7.35
CA GLY A 107 -17.15 -6.37 6.69
C GLY A 107 -16.64 -7.75 7.08
N ASP A 108 -16.61 -8.07 8.37
CA ASP A 108 -16.21 -9.39 8.86
C ASP A 108 -17.11 -10.50 8.29
N ALA A 109 -18.43 -10.33 8.36
CA ALA A 109 -19.38 -11.32 7.83
C ALA A 109 -19.21 -11.54 6.32
N PHE A 110 -18.92 -10.48 5.57
CA PHE A 110 -18.62 -10.58 4.15
C PHE A 110 -17.35 -11.40 3.89
N TRP A 111 -16.25 -11.12 4.59
CA TRP A 111 -14.99 -11.83 4.40
C TRP A 111 -15.03 -13.28 4.87
N GLU A 112 -15.73 -13.56 5.95
CA GLU A 112 -15.99 -14.93 6.39
C GLU A 112 -16.74 -15.72 5.33
N LYS A 113 -17.75 -15.10 4.70
CA LYS A 113 -18.48 -15.72 3.59
C LYS A 113 -17.56 -15.97 2.40
N VAL A 114 -16.79 -14.97 1.97
CA VAL A 114 -15.85 -15.09 0.86
C VAL A 114 -14.87 -16.24 1.07
N VAL A 115 -14.25 -16.32 2.26
CA VAL A 115 -13.30 -17.40 2.59
C VAL A 115 -13.99 -18.77 2.59
N LYS A 116 -15.19 -18.86 3.18
CA LYS A 116 -15.96 -20.12 3.24
C LYS A 116 -16.38 -20.62 1.86
N GLU A 117 -16.69 -19.72 0.95
CA GLU A 117 -17.16 -19.99 -0.42
C GLU A 117 -16.01 -20.00 -1.44
N SER A 118 -14.77 -20.19 -0.98
CA SER A 118 -13.57 -20.24 -1.82
C SER A 118 -12.80 -21.54 -1.67
N THR A 119 -11.90 -21.81 -2.62
CA THR A 119 -10.86 -22.83 -2.45
C THR A 119 -10.06 -22.65 -1.15
N ALA A 120 -9.76 -23.77 -0.48
CA ALA A 120 -8.94 -23.78 0.73
C ALA A 120 -7.44 -23.59 0.45
N SER A 121 -7.01 -23.84 -0.80
CA SER A 121 -5.61 -23.74 -1.21
C SER A 121 -5.22 -22.29 -1.46
N ARG A 122 -4.27 -21.77 -0.68
CA ARG A 122 -3.76 -20.39 -0.86
C ARG A 122 -2.92 -20.19 -2.12
N LYS A 123 -2.47 -21.28 -2.75
CA LYS A 123 -1.77 -21.22 -4.04
C LYS A 123 -2.65 -20.70 -5.17
N ASP A 124 -3.96 -20.87 -5.03
CA ASP A 124 -4.97 -20.47 -6.02
C ASP A 124 -5.56 -19.09 -5.72
N TRP A 125 -5.02 -18.39 -4.71
CA TRP A 125 -5.45 -17.03 -4.39
C TRP A 125 -5.00 -16.05 -5.47
N ILE A 126 -5.83 -15.03 -5.68
CA ILE A 126 -5.67 -14.03 -6.73
C ILE A 126 -5.26 -12.69 -6.11
N ALA A 127 -4.34 -11.98 -6.76
CA ALA A 127 -3.84 -10.71 -6.23
C ALA A 127 -4.52 -9.50 -6.87
N ALA A 128 -4.89 -8.54 -6.03
CA ALA A 128 -4.94 -7.13 -6.39
C ALA A 128 -3.55 -6.53 -6.16
N ARG A 129 -3.02 -5.77 -7.11
CA ARG A 129 -1.58 -5.41 -7.10
C ARG A 129 -1.27 -4.16 -7.91
N GLY A 130 -0.10 -3.60 -7.66
CA GLY A 130 0.46 -2.50 -8.42
C GLY A 130 1.96 -2.36 -8.24
N TRP A 131 2.59 -1.70 -9.22
CA TRP A 131 4.00 -1.33 -9.23
C TRP A 131 4.13 0.18 -9.38
N VAL A 132 5.01 0.77 -8.58
CA VAL A 132 5.33 2.20 -8.64
C VAL A 132 6.84 2.36 -8.74
N ARG A 133 7.30 3.11 -9.73
CA ARG A 133 8.64 3.69 -9.73
C ARG A 133 8.55 5.14 -9.28
N ALA A 134 9.25 5.47 -8.21
CA ALA A 134 9.27 6.80 -7.62
C ALA A 134 10.69 7.36 -7.71
N TYR A 135 10.84 8.51 -8.36
CA TYR A 135 12.13 9.06 -8.74
C TYR A 135 12.62 10.10 -7.70
N PHE A 136 13.23 9.59 -6.63
CA PHE A 136 13.67 10.38 -5.47
C PHE A 136 15.08 10.99 -5.58
N ASP A 137 15.87 10.62 -6.59
CA ASP A 137 17.24 11.11 -6.79
C ASP A 137 18.11 11.06 -5.52
N GLY A 138 18.02 9.95 -4.79
CA GLY A 138 18.80 9.68 -3.58
C GLY A 138 18.28 10.32 -2.29
N SER A 139 17.20 11.11 -2.33
CA SER A 139 16.57 11.64 -1.11
C SER A 139 15.92 10.56 -0.25
N LEU A 140 15.40 9.50 -0.86
CA LEU A 140 14.85 8.33 -0.19
C LEU A 140 15.35 7.05 -0.85
N THR A 141 15.84 6.12 -0.03
CA THR A 141 16.32 4.80 -0.45
C THR A 141 15.38 3.69 0.00
N SER A 142 15.42 2.54 -0.68
CA SER A 142 14.58 1.39 -0.38
C SER A 142 14.74 0.87 1.06
N PRO A 143 15.94 0.82 1.67
CA PRO A 143 16.07 0.44 3.07
C PRO A 143 15.46 1.50 4.03
N GLN A 144 15.58 2.79 3.71
CA GLN A 144 14.97 3.85 4.52
C GLN A 144 13.45 3.77 4.48
N PHE A 145 12.87 3.57 3.29
CA PHE A 145 11.42 3.36 3.14
C PHE A 145 10.97 2.09 3.87
N ALA A 146 11.68 0.98 3.70
CA ALA A 146 11.38 -0.27 4.40
C ALA A 146 11.44 -0.12 5.94
N ALA A 147 12.39 0.66 6.46
CA ALA A 147 12.45 0.97 7.89
C ALA A 147 11.27 1.87 8.32
N TRP A 148 10.98 2.92 7.54
CA TRP A 148 9.89 3.87 7.81
C TRP A 148 8.53 3.17 7.87
N MET A 149 8.21 2.27 6.92
CA MET A 149 6.94 1.52 6.84
C MET A 149 6.59 0.76 8.12
N THR A 150 7.58 0.57 9.00
CA THR A 150 7.49 -0.20 10.23
C THR A 150 7.68 0.62 11.51
N SER A 151 7.71 1.94 11.35
CA SER A 151 7.85 2.92 12.42
C SER A 151 6.50 3.45 12.89
N GLU A 152 6.49 4.06 14.07
CA GLU A 152 5.32 4.79 14.59
C GLU A 152 4.92 5.98 13.68
N ASP A 153 5.87 6.57 12.95
CA ASP A 153 5.59 7.63 11.97
C ASP A 153 4.77 7.10 10.79
N ALA A 154 5.01 5.86 10.34
CA ALA A 154 4.15 5.23 9.34
C ALA A 154 2.75 4.97 9.89
N ASP A 155 2.60 4.51 11.13
CA ASP A 155 1.27 4.33 11.73
C ASP A 155 0.47 5.64 11.79
N LYS A 156 1.12 6.75 12.17
CA LYS A 156 0.52 8.10 12.14
C LYS A 156 0.19 8.57 10.72
N CYS A 157 1.02 8.20 9.74
CA CYS A 157 0.76 8.53 8.34
C CYS A 157 -0.50 7.84 7.83
N TYR A 158 -0.83 6.62 8.28
CA TYR A 158 -1.98 5.89 7.74
C TYR A 158 -3.29 6.68 7.87
N LEU A 159 -3.53 7.35 9.00
CA LEU A 159 -4.72 8.20 9.19
C LEU A 159 -4.81 9.38 8.20
N ARG A 160 -3.65 9.94 7.82
CA ARG A 160 -3.49 11.16 6.99
C ARG A 160 -3.33 10.88 5.50
N GLY A 161 -2.74 9.74 5.18
CA GLY A 161 -2.31 9.35 3.84
C GLY A 161 -3.37 8.55 3.10
N ASN A 162 -4.45 8.14 3.77
CA ASN A 162 -5.49 7.34 3.17
C ASN A 162 -6.87 7.67 3.75
N ALA A 163 -7.82 7.96 2.87
CA ALA A 163 -9.20 8.29 3.22
C ALA A 163 -9.85 7.20 4.08
N GLU A 164 -9.59 5.94 3.76
CA GLU A 164 -10.26 4.79 4.37
C GLU A 164 -9.50 4.16 5.55
N HIS A 165 -8.34 4.69 5.95
CA HIS A 165 -7.62 4.16 7.13
C HIS A 165 -8.05 4.86 8.42
N TYR A 166 -8.62 4.14 9.37
CA TYR A 166 -9.15 4.71 10.62
C TYR A 166 -8.30 4.38 11.85
N TYR A 167 -7.46 3.35 11.78
CA TYR A 167 -6.55 3.00 12.86
C TYR A 167 -5.42 2.14 12.32
N LYS A 168 -4.19 2.35 12.83
CA LYS A 168 -3.10 1.39 12.68
C LYS A 168 -2.22 1.44 13.91
N ALA A 169 -1.82 0.27 14.39
CA ALA A 169 -0.80 0.13 15.40
C ALA A 169 0.11 -1.04 15.05
N THR A 170 1.42 -0.79 14.98
CA THR A 170 2.45 -1.76 14.66
C THR A 170 3.33 -2.03 15.87
N GLU A 171 3.50 -3.32 16.18
CA GLU A 171 4.38 -3.84 17.20
C GLU A 171 5.56 -4.57 16.52
N ASN A 172 6.78 -4.19 16.87
CA ASN A 172 7.99 -4.89 16.43
C ASN A 172 8.23 -6.08 17.36
N LEU A 173 7.98 -7.30 16.85
CA LEU A 173 8.25 -8.54 17.59
C LEU A 173 9.74 -8.91 17.53
N SER A 174 10.41 -8.59 16.42
CA SER A 174 11.86 -8.70 16.24
C SER A 174 12.35 -7.76 15.13
N LEU A 175 13.66 -7.79 14.81
CA LEU A 175 14.22 -7.03 13.68
C LEU A 175 13.58 -7.39 12.32
N LEU A 176 13.09 -8.62 12.17
CA LEU A 176 12.59 -9.15 10.91
C LEU A 176 11.08 -9.40 10.91
N GLN A 177 10.41 -9.20 12.05
CA GLN A 177 9.03 -9.62 12.25
C GLN A 177 8.22 -8.54 12.96
N GLN A 178 7.04 -8.29 12.41
CA GLN A 178 6.07 -7.34 12.96
C GLN A 178 4.69 -7.93 13.07
N LYS A 179 3.94 -7.33 13.97
CA LYS A 179 2.51 -7.48 14.10
C LYS A 179 1.86 -6.12 13.90
N SER A 180 0.81 -6.04 13.10
CA SER A 180 0.00 -4.82 13.01
C SER A 180 -1.46 -5.13 13.27
N ARG A 181 -2.18 -4.21 13.90
CA ARG A 181 -3.65 -4.13 13.85
C ARG A 181 -4.02 -2.96 12.95
N ILE A 182 -4.97 -3.17 12.06
CA ILE A 182 -5.37 -2.22 11.04
C ILE A 182 -6.89 -2.16 11.02
N PHE A 183 -7.42 -0.94 11.05
CA PHE A 183 -8.78 -0.64 10.69
C PHE A 183 -8.75 0.19 9.41
N GLU A 184 -9.19 -0.40 8.31
CA GLU A 184 -9.37 0.27 7.03
C GLU A 184 -10.68 -0.10 6.34
N GLY A 185 -11.19 0.79 5.50
CA GLY A 185 -12.00 0.43 4.37
C GLY A 185 -11.13 -0.26 3.33
N TRP A 186 -11.62 -1.37 2.83
CA TRP A 186 -10.80 -2.32 2.10
C TRP A 186 -11.33 -2.52 0.69
N GLY A 187 -10.47 -2.66 -0.32
CA GLY A 187 -10.84 -3.21 -1.64
C GLY A 187 -11.03 -2.17 -2.75
N GLY A 188 -10.53 -0.96 -2.54
CA GLY A 188 -10.76 0.16 -3.45
C GLY A 188 -12.15 0.77 -3.30
N VAL A 189 -12.12 2.07 -3.00
CA VAL A 189 -13.27 2.92 -2.70
C VAL A 189 -14.32 3.02 -3.80
N LEU A 190 -14.17 2.35 -4.94
CA LEU A 190 -15.08 2.48 -6.09
C LEU A 190 -16.01 1.27 -6.28
N SER A 191 -15.83 0.20 -5.52
CA SER A 191 -16.68 -1.00 -5.55
C SER A 191 -17.54 -1.14 -4.31
N SER A 192 -18.67 -1.84 -4.44
CA SER A 192 -19.59 -2.10 -3.33
C SER A 192 -19.00 -3.06 -2.29
N PHE A 193 -18.14 -3.98 -2.72
CA PHE A 193 -17.36 -4.82 -1.80
C PHE A 193 -16.15 -4.08 -1.25
N GLY A 194 -15.54 -3.21 -2.06
CA GLY A 194 -14.35 -2.43 -1.73
C GLY A 194 -14.56 -1.23 -0.81
N SER A 195 -15.81 -1.00 -0.38
CA SER A 195 -16.16 0.04 0.58
C SER A 195 -16.47 -0.53 1.97
N LYS A 196 -16.29 -1.84 2.17
CA LYS A 196 -16.52 -2.50 3.46
C LYS A 196 -15.37 -2.24 4.41
N LEU A 197 -15.71 -1.94 5.66
CA LEU A 197 -14.76 -1.63 6.74
C LEU A 197 -14.37 -2.91 7.48
N ILE A 198 -13.09 -3.06 7.81
CA ILE A 198 -12.59 -4.26 8.47
C ILE A 198 -11.60 -3.88 9.56
N ASP A 199 -11.69 -4.56 10.71
CA ASP A 199 -10.69 -4.56 11.77
C ASP A 199 -9.96 -5.89 11.71
N PHE A 200 -8.71 -5.87 11.26
CA PHE A 200 -7.91 -7.08 11.09
C PHE A 200 -6.52 -6.90 11.68
N THR A 201 -5.86 -8.04 11.87
CA THR A 201 -4.45 -8.07 12.24
C THR A 201 -3.61 -8.68 11.13
N VAL A 202 -2.37 -8.23 11.04
CA VAL A 202 -1.29 -8.92 10.33
C VAL A 202 -0.34 -9.43 11.42
N PRO A 203 -0.56 -10.63 11.98
CA PRO A 203 0.13 -11.08 13.18
C PRO A 203 1.59 -11.43 12.95
N ASP A 204 1.97 -11.67 11.69
CA ASP A 204 3.28 -12.20 11.35
C ASP A 204 3.74 -11.69 9.97
N PHE A 205 4.09 -10.40 9.91
CA PHE A 205 4.61 -9.72 8.73
C PHE A 205 6.15 -9.79 8.73
N GLN A 206 6.70 -10.58 7.80
CA GLN A 206 8.14 -10.85 7.73
C GLN A 206 8.56 -11.29 6.33
N ILE A 207 9.85 -11.55 6.12
CA ILE A 207 10.36 -12.14 4.87
C ILE A 207 9.81 -13.57 4.75
N ARG A 208 9.19 -13.90 3.60
CA ARG A 208 8.52 -15.19 3.38
C ARG A 208 9.05 -15.91 2.15
N ARG A 209 8.84 -17.23 2.15
CA ARG A 209 8.93 -18.05 0.94
C ARG A 209 7.54 -18.15 0.30
N PHE A 210 7.42 -17.65 -0.92
CA PHE A 210 6.21 -17.75 -1.72
C PHE A 210 6.09 -19.11 -2.43
N GLY A 211 4.90 -19.41 -2.98
CA GLY A 211 4.61 -20.68 -3.65
C GLY A 211 4.47 -21.88 -2.71
N THR A 212 4.03 -21.65 -1.49
CA THR A 212 3.80 -22.70 -0.47
C THR A 212 2.30 -22.89 -0.25
N ASP A 213 1.90 -23.85 0.59
CA ASP A 213 0.47 -23.99 0.93
C ASP A 213 -0.02 -22.84 1.82
N GLU A 214 0.90 -22.10 2.46
CA GLU A 214 0.60 -21.00 3.37
C GLU A 214 0.62 -19.63 2.68
N TYR A 215 1.38 -19.51 1.59
CA TYR A 215 1.59 -18.27 0.85
C TYR A 215 1.37 -18.49 -0.65
N PRO A 216 0.68 -17.56 -1.32
CA PRO A 216 0.36 -17.66 -2.73
C PRO A 216 1.63 -17.86 -3.58
N ALA A 217 1.43 -18.36 -4.80
CA ALA A 217 2.51 -18.50 -5.78
C ALA A 217 3.35 -17.23 -5.84
N GLU A 218 4.67 -17.39 -5.91
CA GLU A 218 5.56 -16.28 -6.23
C GLU A 218 5.11 -15.78 -7.60
N TRP A 219 4.32 -14.71 -7.64
CA TRP A 219 4.12 -14.03 -8.91
C TRP A 219 5.49 -13.53 -9.35
N ALA A 220 5.73 -13.46 -10.66
CA ALA A 220 6.92 -12.92 -11.32
C ALA A 220 7.25 -11.47 -10.92
N ILE A 221 7.47 -11.24 -9.63
CA ILE A 221 8.37 -10.24 -9.12
C ILE A 221 9.70 -10.66 -9.72
N ASP A 222 10.19 -9.81 -10.62
CA ASP A 222 11.42 -10.06 -11.34
C ASP A 222 12.49 -10.58 -10.35
N PRO A 223 13.24 -11.65 -10.65
CA PRO A 223 14.31 -12.12 -9.77
C PRO A 223 15.33 -11.03 -9.37
N SER A 224 15.41 -9.93 -10.15
CA SER A 224 16.21 -8.73 -9.85
C SER A 224 15.57 -7.77 -8.83
N PHE A 225 14.32 -7.98 -8.42
CA PHE A 225 13.59 -7.11 -7.49
C PHE A 225 14.21 -7.09 -6.08
N GLY A 226 15.09 -8.04 -5.75
CA GLY A 226 15.85 -8.02 -4.50
C GLY A 226 15.06 -8.48 -3.26
N PHE A 227 15.76 -8.53 -2.11
CA PHE A 227 15.33 -9.24 -0.89
C PHE A 227 14.49 -8.41 0.11
N LEU A 228 14.25 -7.12 -0.12
CA LEU A 228 13.46 -6.30 0.80
C LEU A 228 11.96 -6.50 0.55
N GLN A 229 11.50 -7.72 0.81
CA GLN A 229 10.11 -8.14 0.64
C GLN A 229 9.57 -8.67 1.97
N ARG A 230 8.32 -8.36 2.26
CA ARG A 230 7.61 -8.89 3.43
C ARG A 230 6.19 -9.26 3.07
N ALA A 231 5.73 -10.35 3.67
CA ALA A 231 4.34 -10.76 3.59
C ALA A 231 3.82 -11.29 4.93
N GLY A 232 2.50 -11.14 5.13
CA GLY A 232 1.83 -11.59 6.33
C GLY A 232 0.33 -11.80 6.09
N PRO A 233 -0.29 -12.75 6.81
CA PRO A 233 -1.72 -13.01 6.67
C PRO A 233 -2.55 -11.86 7.24
N LYS A 234 -3.52 -11.35 6.49
CA LYS A 234 -4.60 -10.51 7.03
C LYS A 234 -5.61 -11.44 7.72
N THR A 235 -5.87 -11.19 9.01
CA THR A 235 -6.64 -12.06 9.90
C THR A 235 -7.76 -11.28 10.56
N LEU A 236 -9.01 -11.68 10.34
CA LEU A 236 -10.21 -11.07 10.93
C LEU A 236 -10.21 -11.23 12.46
N ARG A 237 -11.12 -10.52 13.14
CA ARG A 237 -11.35 -10.66 14.59
C ARG A 237 -11.67 -12.11 15.00
N SER A 238 -12.28 -12.91 14.13
CA SER A 238 -12.58 -14.33 14.35
C SER A 238 -11.37 -15.27 14.24
N GLY A 239 -10.21 -14.77 13.79
CA GLY A 239 -9.03 -15.60 13.48
C GLY A 239 -9.01 -16.14 12.05
N THR A 240 -10.03 -15.83 11.24
CA THR A 240 -10.10 -16.23 9.83
C THR A 240 -9.06 -15.47 9.01
N VAL A 241 -8.19 -16.19 8.30
CA VAL A 241 -7.26 -15.59 7.33
C VAL A 241 -8.01 -15.36 6.02
N TRP A 242 -8.09 -14.10 5.61
CA TRP A 242 -8.93 -13.67 4.50
C TRP A 242 -8.14 -12.95 3.40
N GLY A 243 -6.88 -12.60 3.68
CA GLY A 243 -5.96 -12.04 2.69
C GLY A 243 -4.50 -12.27 3.06
N ILE A 244 -3.58 -12.02 2.14
CA ILE A 244 -2.14 -11.89 2.42
C ILE A 244 -1.70 -10.51 1.96
N LEU A 245 -1.18 -9.69 2.87
CA LEU A 245 -0.51 -8.44 2.53
C LEU A 245 0.92 -8.75 2.08
N HIS A 246 1.36 -8.19 0.95
CA HIS A 246 2.70 -8.33 0.40
C HIS A 246 3.22 -6.99 -0.09
N ILE A 247 4.36 -6.56 0.45
CA ILE A 247 5.09 -5.37 -0.03
C ILE A 247 6.53 -5.77 -0.32
N GLY A 248 7.04 -5.32 -1.46
CA GLY A 248 8.45 -5.39 -1.82
C GLY A 248 8.97 -4.02 -2.25
N VAL A 249 10.22 -3.73 -1.94
CA VAL A 249 10.90 -2.52 -2.42
C VAL A 249 12.33 -2.78 -2.86
N ARG A 250 12.83 -1.96 -3.79
CA ARG A 250 14.25 -1.89 -4.13
C ARG A 250 14.63 -0.54 -4.68
N ASP A 251 15.93 -0.24 -4.65
CA ASP A 251 16.47 0.92 -5.34
C ASP A 251 16.54 0.66 -6.86
N ILE A 252 16.33 1.71 -7.64
CA ILE A 252 16.57 1.74 -9.09
C ILE A 252 17.61 2.81 -9.41
N THR A 253 18.54 2.46 -10.29
CA THR A 253 19.56 3.40 -10.78
C THR A 253 19.02 4.28 -11.90
N ALA A 254 19.68 5.41 -12.15
CA ALA A 254 19.38 6.27 -13.30
C ALA A 254 19.45 5.53 -14.65
N ALA A 255 20.31 4.50 -14.77
CA ALA A 255 20.42 3.70 -15.98
C ALA A 255 19.23 2.75 -16.20
N GLU A 256 18.59 2.30 -15.11
CA GLU A 256 17.37 1.48 -15.17
C GLU A 256 16.10 2.31 -15.39
N SER A 257 16.19 3.62 -15.14
CA SER A 257 15.10 4.57 -15.34
C SER A 257 15.04 5.05 -16.79
N GLY A 258 13.83 5.14 -17.35
CA GLY A 258 13.62 5.74 -18.68
C GLY A 258 13.81 7.26 -18.70
N ASN A 259 13.89 7.91 -17.54
CA ASN A 259 13.98 9.37 -17.38
C ASN A 259 15.36 9.86 -16.86
N GLY A 260 16.32 8.96 -16.66
CA GLY A 260 17.67 9.27 -16.18
C GLY A 260 17.76 9.64 -14.69
N LYS A 261 16.71 9.41 -13.90
CA LYS A 261 16.67 9.67 -12.45
C LYS A 261 16.77 8.38 -11.65
N SER A 262 17.47 8.43 -10.52
CA SER A 262 17.48 7.30 -9.57
C SER A 262 16.27 7.36 -8.65
N GLY A 263 15.94 6.24 -8.02
CA GLY A 263 14.75 6.19 -7.18
C GLY A 263 14.52 4.83 -6.56
N MET A 264 13.26 4.50 -6.35
CA MET A 264 12.82 3.21 -5.85
C MET A 264 11.75 2.61 -6.75
N GLU A 265 11.74 1.28 -6.84
CA GLU A 265 10.63 0.51 -7.36
C GLU A 265 9.95 -0.20 -6.19
N ILE A 266 8.62 -0.05 -6.11
CA ILE A 266 7.79 -0.56 -5.04
C ILE A 266 6.71 -1.44 -5.66
N TYR A 267 6.59 -2.64 -5.10
CA TYR A 267 5.54 -3.59 -5.42
C TYR A 267 4.63 -3.71 -4.20
N GLY A 268 3.34 -3.48 -4.43
CA GLY A 268 2.30 -3.74 -3.45
C GLY A 268 1.34 -4.79 -4.00
N ALA A 269 0.96 -5.74 -3.17
CA ALA A 269 -0.11 -6.65 -3.47
C ALA A 269 -0.86 -7.07 -2.23
N VAL A 270 -2.14 -7.36 -2.44
CA VAL A 270 -2.95 -8.09 -1.49
C VAL A 270 -3.61 -9.26 -2.21
N TRP A 271 -3.45 -10.43 -1.61
CA TRP A 271 -3.92 -11.69 -2.19
C TRP A 271 -5.19 -12.13 -1.50
N TYR A 272 -6.14 -12.60 -2.30
CA TYR A 272 -7.47 -12.96 -1.84
C TYR A 272 -7.89 -14.34 -2.30
N PRO A 273 -8.71 -15.02 -1.49
CA PRO A 273 -9.42 -16.19 -1.97
C PRO A 273 -10.32 -15.81 -3.17
N PRO A 274 -10.45 -16.66 -4.19
CA PRO A 274 -11.04 -16.29 -5.48
C PRO A 274 -12.57 -16.16 -5.51
N TRP A 275 -13.27 -16.55 -4.44
CA TRP A 275 -14.73 -16.56 -4.31
C TRP A 275 -15.48 -17.29 -5.42
N ASP A 276 -14.92 -18.43 -5.83
CA ASP A 276 -15.30 -19.22 -7.00
C ASP A 276 -16.65 -19.94 -6.87
N GLN A 277 -17.19 -20.07 -5.66
CA GLN A 277 -18.52 -20.69 -5.42
C GLN A 277 -19.66 -19.67 -5.32
N SER A 278 -19.37 -18.37 -5.46
CA SER A 278 -20.39 -17.32 -5.43
C SER A 278 -21.19 -17.25 -6.74
N SER A 279 -22.29 -16.48 -6.76
CA SER A 279 -23.06 -16.22 -7.98
C SER A 279 -22.23 -15.48 -9.03
N GLU A 280 -22.57 -15.61 -10.31
CA GLU A 280 -21.87 -14.90 -11.40
C GLU A 280 -21.83 -13.38 -11.18
N GLU A 281 -22.91 -12.80 -10.65
CA GLU A 281 -22.98 -11.38 -10.29
C GLU A 281 -21.97 -11.01 -9.20
N ASN A 282 -21.87 -11.81 -8.14
CA ASN A 282 -20.90 -11.58 -7.07
C ASN A 282 -19.46 -11.78 -7.57
N GLN A 283 -19.21 -12.78 -8.42
CA GLN A 283 -17.90 -12.97 -9.03
C GLN A 283 -17.50 -11.77 -9.92
N ALA A 284 -18.45 -11.18 -10.65
CA ALA A 284 -18.19 -10.00 -11.47
C ALA A 284 -17.85 -8.77 -10.63
N GLU A 285 -18.63 -8.51 -9.57
CA GLU A 285 -18.35 -7.41 -8.65
C GLU A 285 -17.06 -7.64 -7.85
N PHE A 286 -16.74 -8.89 -7.51
CA PHE A 286 -15.46 -9.24 -6.87
C PHE A 286 -14.28 -8.94 -7.79
N LYS A 287 -14.37 -9.26 -9.08
CA LYS A 287 -13.33 -8.89 -10.06
C LYS A 287 -13.16 -7.38 -10.19
N LYS A 288 -14.25 -6.62 -10.15
CA LYS A 288 -14.20 -5.14 -10.13
C LYS A 288 -13.47 -4.64 -8.89
N MET A 289 -13.83 -5.18 -7.73
CA MET A 289 -13.16 -4.87 -6.47
C MET A 289 -11.65 -5.14 -6.56
N LEU A 290 -11.21 -6.27 -7.12
CA LEU A 290 -9.76 -6.58 -7.23
C LEU A 290 -9.01 -5.54 -8.06
N LEU A 291 -9.66 -5.00 -9.09
CA LEU A 291 -9.09 -3.92 -9.89
C LEU A 291 -9.02 -2.62 -9.07
N ASP A 292 -10.11 -2.26 -8.40
CA ASP A 292 -10.20 -1.05 -7.55
C ASP A 292 -9.17 -1.11 -6.40
N GLU A 293 -8.98 -2.27 -5.78
CA GLU A 293 -7.95 -2.52 -4.77
C GLU A 293 -6.53 -2.35 -5.35
N GLY A 294 -6.31 -2.79 -6.59
CA GLY A 294 -5.02 -2.57 -7.26
C GLY A 294 -4.73 -1.07 -7.43
N TYR A 295 -5.73 -0.27 -7.81
CA TYR A 295 -5.60 1.19 -7.86
C TYR A 295 -5.37 1.81 -6.48
N GLN A 296 -6.08 1.32 -5.46
CA GLN A 296 -5.91 1.75 -4.07
C GLN A 296 -4.48 1.50 -3.58
N VAL A 297 -3.92 0.31 -3.84
CA VAL A 297 -2.52 -0.03 -3.53
C VAL A 297 -1.55 0.95 -4.20
N LEU A 298 -1.80 1.32 -5.46
CA LEU A 298 -0.98 2.30 -6.18
C LEU A 298 -1.02 3.68 -5.53
N ALA A 299 -2.22 4.18 -5.21
CA ALA A 299 -2.39 5.46 -4.52
C ALA A 299 -1.73 5.47 -3.13
N GLU A 300 -1.88 4.39 -2.37
CA GLU A 300 -1.24 4.21 -1.06
C GLU A 300 0.27 4.21 -1.15
N VAL A 301 0.84 3.45 -2.07
CA VAL A 301 2.30 3.41 -2.28
C VAL A 301 2.83 4.80 -2.62
N VAL A 302 2.15 5.57 -3.47
CA VAL A 302 2.55 6.95 -3.78
C VAL A 302 2.48 7.84 -2.53
N ASN A 303 1.37 7.79 -1.78
CA ASN A 303 1.19 8.57 -0.54
C ASN A 303 2.23 8.26 0.53
N PHE A 304 2.47 6.97 0.78
CA PHE A 304 3.45 6.51 1.75
C PHE A 304 4.86 6.86 1.33
N SER A 305 5.19 6.79 0.05
CA SER A 305 6.52 7.16 -0.44
C SER A 305 6.78 8.67 -0.30
N LEU A 306 5.78 9.51 -0.55
CA LEU A 306 5.86 10.95 -0.32
C LEU A 306 6.07 11.28 1.15
N GLN A 307 5.29 10.65 2.03
CA GLN A 307 5.41 10.90 3.47
C GLN A 307 6.72 10.36 4.03
N ALA A 308 7.15 9.16 3.61
CA ALA A 308 8.46 8.63 3.95
C ALA A 308 9.58 9.56 3.49
N ASN A 309 9.50 10.12 2.28
CA ASN A 309 10.53 11.06 1.81
C ASN A 309 10.59 12.31 2.71
N LYS A 310 9.44 12.84 3.11
CA LYS A 310 9.38 13.95 4.08
C LYS A 310 10.00 13.56 5.42
N ASP A 311 9.54 12.47 6.04
CA ASP A 311 10.00 12.05 7.36
C ASP A 311 11.49 11.64 7.37
N CYS A 312 11.93 10.89 6.35
CA CYS A 312 13.28 10.38 6.25
C CYS A 312 14.28 11.45 5.79
N ALA A 313 14.02 12.06 4.64
CA ALA A 313 14.99 12.92 3.96
C ALA A 313 15.00 14.34 4.53
N GLN A 314 13.81 14.87 4.85
CA GLN A 314 13.65 16.27 5.26
C GLN A 314 13.71 16.41 6.79
N GLU A 315 13.17 15.43 7.52
CA GLU A 315 13.06 15.48 8.99
C GLU A 315 14.05 14.53 9.71
N GLY A 316 14.74 13.65 8.98
CA GLY A 316 15.81 12.81 9.53
C GLY A 316 15.33 11.68 10.47
N LYS A 317 14.06 11.28 10.37
CA LYS A 317 13.41 10.30 11.26
C LYS A 317 13.77 8.84 10.96
N CYS A 318 14.15 8.53 9.72
CA CYS A 318 14.42 7.16 9.28
C CYS A 318 15.89 6.78 9.41
N ARG A 319 16.44 6.90 10.63
CA ARG A 319 17.81 6.47 10.90
C ARG A 319 17.86 4.95 10.86
N LEU A 320 18.45 4.42 9.79
CA LEU A 320 18.87 3.02 9.79
C LEU A 320 19.83 2.82 10.96
N PRO A 321 19.72 1.70 11.71
CA PRO A 321 20.78 1.33 12.63
C PRO A 321 22.08 1.38 11.82
N MET A 322 23.11 2.06 12.32
CA MET A 322 24.45 1.92 11.74
C MET A 322 24.85 0.46 11.92
N ALA A 323 24.50 -0.37 10.94
CA ALA A 323 25.16 -1.64 10.75
C ALA A 323 26.62 -1.27 10.54
N ALA A 324 27.47 -1.72 11.46
CA ALA A 324 28.91 -1.64 11.33
C ALA A 324 29.27 -2.15 9.93
N MET A 325 29.58 -1.25 9.02
CA MET A 325 30.20 -1.64 7.76
C MET A 325 31.51 -2.34 8.12
N PRO A 326 31.74 -3.58 7.71
CA PRO A 326 33.04 -4.18 7.87
C PRO A 326 34.03 -3.41 6.99
N GLY A 327 34.96 -2.70 7.63
CA GLY A 327 36.23 -2.29 7.05
C GLY A 327 36.22 -1.03 6.19
N GLN A 328 36.18 0.15 6.83
CA GLN A 328 37.13 1.19 6.46
C GLN A 328 38.30 1.07 7.41
N GLY A 329 39.37 0.41 6.96
CA GLY A 329 40.64 0.41 7.65
C GLY A 329 41.06 1.86 7.88
N ALA A 330 41.28 2.22 9.14
CA ALA A 330 41.92 3.48 9.48
C ALA A 330 43.27 3.54 8.75
N PRO A 331 43.56 4.58 7.97
CA PRO A 331 44.85 4.74 7.34
C PRO A 331 45.86 5.12 8.42
N GLY A 332 46.83 4.22 8.66
CA GLY A 332 48.17 4.55 9.11
C GLY A 332 48.31 5.07 10.55
N SER A 333 48.62 4.17 11.47
CA SER A 333 49.66 4.46 12.46
C SER A 333 50.45 3.18 12.71
N GLY A 334 51.77 3.25 12.51
CA GLY A 334 52.67 2.12 12.75
C GLY A 334 53.56 1.74 11.56
N LYS A 335 54.30 2.72 11.01
CA LYS A 335 55.71 2.46 10.73
C LYS A 335 56.46 2.92 11.98
N ASP A 336 57.03 2.00 12.73
CA ASP A 336 58.48 1.83 12.76
C ASP A 336 58.88 0.72 13.73
N GLU A 337 59.78 -0.10 13.22
CA GLU A 337 60.46 -1.22 13.86
C GLU A 337 61.33 -0.74 15.03
N LEU A 338 61.27 -1.48 16.15
CA LEU A 338 62.43 -2.11 16.82
C LEU A 338 61.96 -2.98 18.00
#